data_AF-A0A642PK58-F1
#
_entry.id   AF-A0A642PK58-F1
#
_cell.length_a   1.000
_cell.length_b   1.000
_cell.length_c   1.000
_cell.angle_alpha   90.00
_cell.angle_beta   90.00
_cell.angle_gamma   90.00
#
_symmetry.space_group_name_H-M   'P 1'
#
loop_
_entity.id
_entity.type
_entity.pdbx_description
1 polymer ?
#
loop_
_entity_poly.entity_id
_entity_poly.type
_entity_poly.pdbx_seq_one_letter_code
_entity_poly.pdbx_strand_id
1 'polypeptide(L)'
;MKKNYLLSGLLAMAMTGMALISCTDTDEPGSGSGSGSKGNYVIAATATVSGSSVPVLLTAESLESGEITAAGNGLVNDGATYWVFYGNKYLYALNYHQGNAGTTQSFIMNTNGELEKRSQEYNVNRFTTYGYYDQFIMTTSTGDGPTELNDANGYTPQSFLISYLDVEKQTYTKNSVTKDTPFLAENFLENGEYVTLAGIEQVGSKVYAAAIPMGLSQYGCMQKNEDGSYKWVLSGNEDLIKTESGGQGSGAYEKDELQWTQYPNECHIAIFGDQTLNSHKVITTDKISYAAGRNRSQYYQMNWLADDGYVYVFSPSYAKTMSDSRQQTTLPAGVVRIDTKAEEFDAAYYYNLEEKANGASFLRTWYIS
;
A
#
# COMPACT_ATOMS: atom_id res chain seq x y z
N MET A 1 63.64 -54.63 24.62
CA MET A 1 62.85 -55.87 24.83
C MET A 1 61.66 -55.83 23.89
N LYS A 2 61.50 -56.89 23.07
CA LYS A 2 60.29 -57.48 22.43
C LYS A 2 59.10 -56.54 22.11
N LYS A 3 58.47 -56.51 20.93
CA LYS A 3 58.43 -57.26 19.66
C LYS A 3 57.62 -56.35 18.70
N ASN A 4 58.05 -56.06 17.47
CA ASN A 4 57.64 -56.71 16.19
C ASN A 4 56.13 -57.06 16.12
N TYR A 5 55.33 -56.79 15.09
CA TYR A 5 55.51 -56.93 13.63
C TYR A 5 54.48 -56.01 12.92
N LEU A 6 54.80 -55.25 11.86
CA LEU A 6 54.96 -55.69 10.47
C LEU A 6 53.72 -56.45 9.94
N LEU A 7 52.92 -55.86 9.04
CA LEU A 7 53.08 -56.08 7.59
C LEU A 7 52.00 -55.38 6.74
N SER A 8 52.48 -54.82 5.63
CA SER A 8 51.90 -54.72 4.28
C SER A 8 50.54 -54.05 4.11
N GLY A 9 50.41 -52.96 3.35
CA GLY A 9 51.00 -52.73 2.01
C GLY A 9 49.91 -53.03 0.97
N LEU A 10 49.69 -52.29 -0.11
CA LEU A 10 50.63 -51.59 -0.98
C LEU A 10 49.86 -50.59 -1.87
N LEU A 11 50.53 -49.49 -2.24
CA LEU A 11 50.59 -48.77 -3.53
C LEU A 11 49.30 -48.28 -4.22
N ALA A 12 49.23 -47.12 -4.87
CA ALA A 12 50.24 -46.18 -5.38
C ALA A 12 49.58 -44.78 -5.51
N MET A 13 50.13 -43.71 -4.93
CA MET A 13 51.02 -42.69 -5.55
C MET A 13 50.52 -42.03 -6.84
N ALA A 14 50.13 -40.76 -6.72
CA ALA A 14 50.63 -39.61 -7.50
C ALA A 14 50.13 -38.31 -6.81
N MET A 15 51.00 -37.54 -6.14
CA MET A 15 51.64 -36.31 -6.67
C MET A 15 50.60 -35.19 -6.89
N THR A 16 50.60 -33.99 -6.28
CA THR A 16 51.67 -33.18 -5.66
C THR A 16 51.02 -31.99 -4.93
N GLY A 17 51.56 -31.60 -3.77
CA GLY A 17 51.88 -30.20 -3.43
C GLY A 17 50.76 -29.20 -3.14
N MET A 18 50.57 -28.91 -1.85
CA MET A 18 49.82 -27.78 -1.29
C MET A 18 50.33 -26.41 -1.75
N ALA A 19 49.40 -25.46 -1.91
CA ALA A 19 49.64 -24.05 -1.62
C ALA A 19 48.44 -23.49 -0.84
N LEU A 20 48.70 -23.13 0.43
CA LEU A 20 47.84 -22.27 1.24
C LEU A 20 48.07 -20.82 0.79
N ILE A 21 47.02 -20.12 0.36
CA ILE A 21 47.00 -18.66 0.14
C ILE A 21 45.65 -18.21 0.70
N SER A 22 45.60 -17.73 1.95
CA SER A 22 45.72 -16.33 2.36
C SER A 22 44.60 -15.48 1.77
N CYS A 23 43.64 -15.11 2.63
CA CYS A 23 42.65 -14.08 2.37
C CYS A 23 43.33 -12.79 1.93
N THR A 24 42.80 -12.19 0.87
CA THR A 24 42.87 -10.75 0.64
C THR A 24 41.44 -10.27 0.61
N ASP A 25 41.08 -9.46 1.62
CA ASP A 25 39.81 -8.75 1.74
C ASP A 25 39.60 -7.84 0.53
N THR A 26 38.71 -8.25 -0.37
CA THR A 26 37.86 -7.39 -1.21
C THR A 26 36.76 -8.28 -1.79
N ASP A 27 35.76 -8.59 -0.97
CA ASP A 27 34.50 -9.16 -1.46
C ASP A 27 33.66 -8.02 -2.05
N GLU A 28 33.78 -7.80 -3.36
CA GLU A 28 32.61 -7.34 -4.11
C GLU A 28 31.63 -8.52 -4.19
N PRO A 29 30.31 -8.32 -3.93
CA PRO A 29 29.35 -9.40 -4.04
C PRO A 29 29.19 -9.80 -5.52
N GLY A 30 29.90 -10.85 -5.90
CA GLY A 30 29.84 -11.45 -7.23
C GLY A 30 28.47 -12.06 -7.55
N SER A 31 28.07 -11.92 -8.81
CA SER A 31 26.91 -12.56 -9.41
C SER A 31 26.98 -14.08 -9.24
N GLY A 32 26.14 -14.64 -8.36
CA GLY A 32 26.03 -16.08 -8.15
C GLY A 32 25.36 -16.76 -9.36
N SER A 33 26.10 -17.61 -10.07
CA SER A 33 25.55 -18.52 -11.07
C SER A 33 24.93 -19.75 -10.38
N GLY A 34 23.74 -19.60 -9.80
CA GLY A 34 22.90 -20.73 -9.43
C GLY A 34 22.33 -21.40 -10.67
N SER A 35 22.25 -22.73 -10.70
CA SER A 35 21.72 -23.52 -11.82
C SER A 35 20.19 -23.46 -11.98
N GLY A 36 19.58 -22.32 -11.63
CA GLY A 36 18.18 -22.04 -11.90
C GLY A 36 18.03 -21.47 -13.31
N SER A 37 17.06 -21.97 -14.06
CA SER A 37 16.71 -21.45 -15.38
C SER A 37 16.26 -19.98 -15.22
N LYS A 38 17.05 -19.03 -15.73
CA LYS A 38 16.80 -17.59 -15.60
C LYS A 38 15.65 -17.20 -16.53
N GLY A 39 14.65 -16.48 -16.04
CA GLY A 39 13.49 -16.22 -16.88
C GLY A 39 12.52 -15.15 -16.41
N ASN A 40 11.35 -15.15 -17.04
CA ASN A 40 10.43 -14.02 -17.16
C ASN A 40 9.74 -13.57 -15.87
N TYR A 41 9.83 -14.35 -14.79
CA TYR A 41 9.14 -14.10 -13.53
C TYR A 41 10.11 -13.69 -12.44
N VAL A 42 9.63 -12.82 -11.54
CA VAL A 42 10.36 -12.44 -10.33
C VAL A 42 9.60 -12.94 -9.11
N ILE A 43 10.30 -13.64 -8.23
CA ILE A 43 9.76 -14.17 -6.98
C ILE A 43 10.47 -13.46 -5.84
N ALA A 44 9.71 -12.69 -5.05
CA ALA A 44 10.20 -12.14 -3.80
C ALA A 44 10.09 -13.20 -2.70
N ALA A 45 11.24 -13.58 -2.13
CA ALA A 45 11.32 -14.60 -1.10
C ALA A 45 12.16 -14.09 0.09
N THR A 46 12.09 -14.83 1.19
CA THR A 46 12.95 -14.63 2.36
C THR A 46 13.74 -15.92 2.58
N ALA A 47 15.06 -15.84 2.43
CA ALA A 47 15.96 -16.95 2.75
C ALA A 47 16.34 -16.91 4.23
N THR A 48 16.56 -18.06 4.85
CA THR A 48 17.16 -18.15 6.19
C THR A 48 18.63 -18.56 6.05
N VAL A 49 19.55 -17.66 6.39
CA VAL A 49 20.99 -17.90 6.34
C VAL A 49 21.54 -17.76 7.76
N SER A 50 22.08 -18.84 8.31
CA SER A 50 22.64 -18.87 9.68
C SER A 50 21.68 -18.31 10.76
N GLY A 51 20.37 -18.59 10.62
CA GLY A 51 19.33 -18.13 11.53
C GLY A 51 18.82 -16.70 11.28
N SER A 52 19.41 -15.97 10.32
CA SER A 52 18.95 -14.63 9.93
C SER A 52 18.05 -14.70 8.69
N SER A 53 16.98 -13.90 8.69
CA SER A 53 16.09 -13.76 7.52
C SER A 53 16.65 -12.71 6.56
N VAL A 54 16.87 -13.10 5.31
CA VAL A 54 17.45 -12.26 4.26
C VAL A 54 16.46 -12.16 3.09
N PRO A 55 15.93 -10.98 2.78
CA PRO A 55 15.10 -10.79 1.59
C PRO A 55 15.93 -11.00 0.31
N VAL A 56 15.37 -11.77 -0.61
CA VAL A 56 16.01 -12.11 -1.89
C VAL A 56 14.98 -12.05 -3.00
N LEU A 57 15.38 -11.49 -4.14
CA LEU A 57 14.62 -11.57 -5.39
C LEU A 57 15.23 -12.67 -6.25
N LEU A 58 14.41 -13.63 -6.63
CA LEU A 58 14.79 -14.73 -7.48
C LEU A 58 14.10 -14.60 -8.84
N THR A 59 14.70 -15.16 -9.89
CA THR A 59 14.05 -15.25 -11.21
C THR A 59 13.71 -16.69 -11.55
N ALA A 60 12.63 -16.86 -12.31
CA ALA A 60 12.16 -18.17 -12.77
C ALA A 60 11.63 -18.08 -14.21
N GLU A 61 11.84 -19.13 -15.00
CA GLU A 61 11.28 -19.25 -16.36
C GLU A 61 9.80 -19.55 -16.38
N SER A 62 9.31 -20.30 -15.40
CA SER A 62 7.91 -20.74 -15.29
C SER A 62 7.45 -20.67 -13.84
N LEU A 63 6.19 -20.31 -13.64
CA LEU A 63 5.51 -20.43 -12.34
C LEU A 63 4.84 -21.81 -12.16
N GLU A 64 4.79 -22.64 -13.20
CA GLU A 64 4.05 -23.91 -13.20
C GLU A 64 4.96 -25.14 -13.05
N SER A 65 6.27 -24.99 -13.27
CA SER A 65 7.21 -26.10 -13.27
C SER A 65 8.63 -25.66 -12.95
N GLY A 66 9.46 -26.59 -12.46
CA GLY A 66 10.87 -26.38 -12.15
C GLY A 66 11.15 -26.28 -10.66
N GLU A 67 12.41 -26.06 -10.30
CA GLU A 67 12.86 -25.84 -8.93
C GLU A 67 13.80 -24.64 -8.86
N ILE A 68 13.70 -23.90 -7.77
CA ILE A 68 14.38 -22.63 -7.53
C ILE A 68 14.87 -22.64 -6.08
N THR A 69 16.14 -22.28 -5.89
CA THR A 69 16.77 -22.17 -4.57
C THR A 69 17.32 -20.76 -4.38
N ALA A 70 17.31 -20.28 -3.14
CA ALA A 70 18.00 -19.04 -2.74
C ALA A 70 19.47 -19.26 -2.35
N ALA A 71 19.91 -20.53 -2.22
CA ALA A 71 21.29 -20.82 -1.86
C ALA A 71 22.23 -20.43 -3.00
N GLY A 72 23.07 -19.40 -2.79
CA GLY A 72 24.00 -18.90 -3.81
C GLY A 72 23.33 -18.29 -5.04
N ASN A 73 22.05 -17.92 -4.94
CA ASN A 73 21.23 -17.45 -6.06
C ASN A 73 20.29 -16.32 -5.62
N GLY A 74 19.94 -15.46 -6.55
CA GLY A 74 19.05 -14.31 -6.34
C GLY A 74 19.76 -13.05 -5.90
N LEU A 75 19.05 -11.94 -6.03
CA LEU A 75 19.49 -10.60 -5.69
C LEU A 75 19.06 -10.25 -4.27
N VAL A 76 20.03 -10.17 -3.36
CA VAL A 76 19.80 -9.71 -1.98
C VAL A 76 19.41 -8.24 -1.98
N ASN A 77 18.41 -7.91 -1.17
CA ASN A 77 17.88 -6.56 -1.03
C ASN A 77 17.34 -6.34 0.39
N ASP A 78 16.90 -5.12 0.67
CA ASP A 78 16.43 -4.72 2.00
C ASP A 78 14.99 -5.16 2.30
N GLY A 79 14.35 -5.84 1.33
CA GLY A 79 12.94 -6.20 1.38
C GLY A 79 12.03 -5.04 0.96
N ALA A 80 10.75 -5.37 0.86
CA ALA A 80 9.71 -4.41 0.55
C ALA A 80 8.49 -4.62 1.46
N THR A 81 7.80 -3.54 1.80
CA THR A 81 6.43 -3.66 2.31
C THR A 81 5.46 -4.02 1.19
N TYR A 82 5.71 -3.50 -0.01
CA TYR A 82 4.97 -3.84 -1.22
C TYR A 82 5.89 -4.01 -2.41
N TRP A 83 5.64 -5.08 -3.14
CA TRP A 83 6.21 -5.30 -4.46
C TRP A 83 5.21 -4.82 -5.50
N VAL A 84 5.63 -3.84 -6.30
CA VAL A 84 4.79 -3.19 -7.31
C VAL A 84 5.42 -3.40 -8.68
N PHE A 85 4.76 -4.16 -9.54
CA PHE A 85 5.16 -4.27 -10.94
C PHE A 85 4.63 -3.07 -11.72
N TYR A 86 5.44 -2.50 -12.60
CA TYR A 86 5.01 -1.45 -13.51
C TYR A 86 5.32 -1.87 -14.95
N GLY A 87 4.28 -1.91 -15.78
CA GLY A 87 4.37 -2.21 -17.22
C GLY A 87 5.04 -3.54 -17.57
N ASN A 88 5.01 -4.53 -16.67
CA ASN A 88 5.75 -5.80 -16.77
C ASN A 88 7.26 -5.63 -17.01
N LYS A 89 7.83 -4.46 -16.69
CA LYS A 89 9.21 -4.09 -16.98
C LYS A 89 10.02 -3.76 -15.74
N TYR A 90 9.38 -3.10 -14.77
CA TYR A 90 10.04 -2.67 -13.55
C TYR A 90 9.37 -3.26 -12.33
N LEU A 91 10.18 -3.58 -11.32
CA LEU A 91 9.70 -4.00 -10.00
C LEU A 91 10.14 -2.96 -8.97
N TYR A 92 9.20 -2.41 -8.22
CA TYR A 92 9.45 -1.46 -7.15
C TYR A 92 9.25 -2.13 -5.79
N ALA A 93 10.24 -1.97 -4.91
CA ALA A 93 10.16 -2.27 -3.50
C ALA A 93 9.67 -1.03 -2.74
N LEU A 94 8.35 -0.83 -2.66
CA LEU A 94 7.82 0.28 -1.86
C LEU A 94 7.92 -0.08 -0.37
N ASN A 95 8.67 0.72 0.37
CA ASN A 95 8.84 0.53 1.80
C ASN A 95 8.02 1.52 2.61
N TYR A 96 7.30 0.98 3.59
CA TYR A 96 6.61 1.74 4.61
C TYR A 96 7.46 1.70 5.89
N HIS A 97 7.91 2.85 6.37
CA HIS A 97 8.46 2.98 7.72
C HIS A 97 7.44 3.71 8.60
N GLN A 98 7.16 3.17 9.79
CA GLN A 98 6.09 3.59 10.70
C GLN A 98 6.21 5.08 11.09
N GLY A 99 5.70 5.99 10.25
CA GLY A 99 5.80 7.44 10.42
C GLY A 99 6.98 8.13 9.72
N ASN A 100 7.88 7.39 9.06
CA ASN A 100 9.06 7.96 8.37
C ASN A 100 9.06 7.60 6.87
N ALA A 101 9.77 8.39 6.07
CA ALA A 101 10.00 8.06 4.67
C ALA A 101 10.71 6.71 4.55
N GLY A 102 10.26 5.89 3.59
CA GLY A 102 10.83 4.57 3.33
C GLY A 102 11.72 4.58 2.10
N THR A 103 12.90 3.94 2.21
CA THR A 103 13.78 3.76 1.06
C THR A 103 13.12 2.83 0.07
N THR A 104 12.70 3.39 -1.06
CA THR A 104 12.18 2.66 -2.20
C THR A 104 13.30 2.43 -3.19
N GLN A 105 13.48 1.17 -3.57
CA GLN A 105 14.40 0.74 -4.62
C GLN A 105 13.60 0.17 -5.78
N SER A 106 14.10 0.32 -7.00
CA SER A 106 13.50 -0.32 -8.18
C SER A 106 14.50 -1.23 -8.89
N PHE A 107 13.97 -2.22 -9.59
CA PHE A 107 14.72 -3.27 -10.25
C PHE A 107 14.25 -3.43 -11.69
N ILE A 108 15.16 -3.89 -12.55
CA ILE A 108 14.87 -4.27 -13.94
C ILE A 108 15.47 -5.65 -14.21
N MET A 109 14.85 -6.42 -15.09
CA MET A 109 15.43 -7.65 -15.60
C MET A 109 16.29 -7.34 -16.82
N ASN A 110 17.56 -7.75 -16.78
CA ASN A 110 18.49 -7.58 -17.90
C ASN A 110 18.23 -8.63 -19.01
N THR A 111 18.95 -8.52 -20.12
CA THR A 111 18.80 -9.43 -21.28
C THR A 111 19.17 -10.88 -20.98
N ASN A 112 19.87 -11.15 -19.87
CA ASN A 112 20.25 -12.48 -19.42
C ASN A 112 19.22 -13.09 -18.46
N GLY A 113 18.10 -12.41 -18.18
CA GLY A 113 17.08 -12.87 -17.24
C GLY A 113 17.49 -12.70 -15.76
N GLU A 114 18.47 -11.84 -15.48
CA GLU A 114 18.90 -11.50 -14.12
C GLU A 114 18.31 -10.16 -13.69
N LEU A 115 18.09 -10.00 -12.38
CA LEU A 115 17.64 -8.73 -11.82
C LEU A 115 18.81 -7.83 -11.48
N GLU A 116 18.66 -6.56 -11.82
CA GLU A 116 19.60 -5.50 -11.49
C GLU A 116 18.87 -4.37 -10.75
N LYS A 117 19.54 -3.79 -9.74
CA LYS A 117 19.07 -2.56 -9.11
C LYS A 117 19.18 -1.41 -10.12
N ARG A 118 18.12 -0.62 -10.24
CA ARG A 118 18.17 0.66 -10.93
C ARG A 118 18.91 1.68 -10.08
N SER A 119 19.47 2.71 -10.70
CA SER A 119 20.46 3.58 -10.05
C SER A 119 19.90 4.49 -8.96
N GLN A 120 18.58 4.68 -8.89
CA GLN A 120 17.95 5.61 -7.96
C GLN A 120 17.25 4.89 -6.80
N GLU A 121 17.50 5.44 -5.61
CA GLU A 121 16.74 5.19 -4.38
C GLU A 121 15.87 6.40 -4.07
N TYR A 122 14.66 6.16 -3.55
CA TYR A 122 13.69 7.22 -3.26
C TYR A 122 13.29 7.19 -1.80
N ASN A 123 13.12 8.37 -1.20
CA ASN A 123 12.54 8.51 0.14
C ASN A 123 11.07 8.92 0.00
N VAL A 124 10.22 7.94 -0.32
CA VAL A 124 8.78 8.17 -0.53
C VAL A 124 8.15 8.53 0.80
N ASN A 125 7.24 9.52 0.80
CA ASN A 125 6.46 9.86 1.98
C ASN A 125 5.72 8.61 2.51
N ARG A 126 5.30 8.65 3.77
CA ARG A 126 4.34 7.67 4.28
C ARG A 126 3.14 7.58 3.33
N PHE A 127 2.69 6.37 3.04
CA PHE A 127 1.52 6.13 2.21
C PHE A 127 0.58 5.10 2.85
N THR A 128 -0.71 5.23 2.55
CA THR A 128 -1.77 4.28 2.93
C THR A 128 -2.25 3.48 1.73
N THR A 129 -2.06 3.99 0.52
CA THR A 129 -2.41 3.35 -0.75
C THR A 129 -1.46 3.77 -1.89
N TYR A 130 -1.54 3.07 -3.02
CA TYR A 130 -0.81 3.40 -4.25
C TYR A 130 -1.66 3.07 -5.48
N GLY A 131 -1.26 3.59 -6.63
CA GLY A 131 -1.74 3.16 -7.95
C GLY A 131 -0.94 3.84 -9.06
N TYR A 132 -1.42 3.73 -10.30
CA TYR A 132 -0.69 4.16 -11.49
C TYR A 132 -1.39 5.32 -12.19
N TYR A 133 -0.61 6.24 -12.75
CA TYR A 133 -1.09 7.27 -13.66
C TYR A 133 -0.04 7.56 -14.71
N ASP A 134 -0.30 7.24 -15.97
CA ASP A 134 0.66 7.30 -17.08
C ASP A 134 2.01 6.73 -16.61
N GLN A 135 3.10 7.53 -16.66
CA GLN A 135 4.45 7.14 -16.23
C GLN A 135 4.68 7.09 -14.71
N PHE A 136 3.69 7.44 -13.89
CA PHE A 136 3.86 7.57 -12.45
C PHE A 136 3.37 6.33 -11.70
N ILE A 137 4.15 5.92 -10.70
CA ILE A 137 3.61 5.24 -9.52
C ILE A 137 3.31 6.34 -8.50
N MET A 138 2.03 6.49 -8.17
CA MET A 138 1.55 7.46 -7.20
C MET A 138 1.28 6.77 -5.86
N THR A 139 1.54 7.48 -4.78
CA THR A 139 1.14 7.04 -3.43
C THR A 139 0.49 8.19 -2.68
N THR A 140 -0.54 7.90 -1.90
CA THR A 140 -1.20 8.91 -1.06
C THR A 140 -1.27 8.46 0.39
N SER A 141 -1.28 9.44 1.30
CA SER A 141 -1.73 9.30 2.68
C SER A 141 -2.44 10.57 3.12
N THR A 142 -2.93 10.55 4.36
CA THR A 142 -3.48 11.72 5.05
C THR A 142 -2.61 12.05 6.25
N GLY A 143 -2.32 13.32 6.46
CA GLY A 143 -1.57 13.83 7.61
C GLY A 143 -1.79 15.32 7.81
N ASP A 144 -1.03 15.93 8.73
CA ASP A 144 -1.23 17.33 9.11
C ASP A 144 -1.11 18.29 7.92
N GLY A 145 -2.07 19.20 7.84
CA GLY A 145 -2.09 20.30 6.90
C GLY A 145 -1.26 21.51 7.34
N PRO A 146 -1.47 22.67 6.69
CA PRO A 146 -0.79 23.92 7.04
C PRO A 146 -1.24 24.42 8.41
N THR A 147 -0.29 24.72 9.30
CA THR A 147 -0.60 25.21 10.66
C THR A 147 -1.19 26.61 10.67
N GLU A 148 -1.04 27.36 9.57
CA GLU A 148 -1.70 28.64 9.36
C GLU A 148 -3.23 28.53 9.20
N LEU A 149 -3.75 27.30 9.09
CA LEU A 149 -5.17 26.99 9.05
C LEU A 149 -5.71 26.46 10.38
N ASN A 150 -4.94 26.54 11.47
CA ASN A 150 -5.39 26.06 12.76
C ASN A 150 -6.69 26.74 13.22
N ASP A 151 -7.54 25.96 13.89
CA ASP A 151 -8.76 26.49 14.49
C ASP A 151 -8.46 27.30 15.78
N ALA A 152 -9.50 27.81 16.42
CA ALA A 152 -9.36 28.58 17.67
C ALA A 152 -8.82 27.75 18.85
N ASN A 153 -8.88 26.41 18.77
CA ASN A 153 -8.31 25.50 19.76
C ASN A 153 -6.83 25.18 19.47
N GLY A 154 -6.32 25.59 18.30
CA GLY A 154 -4.97 25.30 17.85
C GLY A 154 -4.84 23.96 17.13
N TYR A 155 -5.94 23.30 16.76
CA TYR A 155 -5.91 22.05 16.01
C TYR A 155 -5.66 22.31 14.53
N THR A 156 -4.87 21.46 13.91
CA THR A 156 -4.50 21.54 12.49
C THR A 156 -5.44 20.66 11.66
N PRO A 157 -5.96 21.14 10.52
CA PRO A 157 -6.76 20.30 9.63
C PRO A 157 -5.90 19.24 8.92
N GLN A 158 -6.51 18.13 8.53
CA GLN A 158 -5.87 17.07 7.75
C GLN A 158 -5.78 17.39 6.25
N SER A 159 -4.70 16.95 5.60
CA SER A 159 -4.38 17.16 4.18
C SER A 159 -3.87 15.87 3.51
N PHE A 160 -4.11 15.75 2.20
CA PHE A 160 -3.52 14.68 1.39
C PHE A 160 -2.04 14.93 1.15
N LEU A 161 -1.23 13.92 1.44
CA LEU A 161 0.18 13.86 1.14
C LEU A 161 0.37 12.95 -0.08
N ILE A 162 0.87 13.51 -1.17
CA ILE A 162 0.96 12.83 -2.48
C ILE A 162 2.42 12.74 -2.88
N SER A 163 2.82 11.56 -3.33
CA SER A 163 4.14 11.27 -3.85
C SER A 163 4.04 10.71 -5.27
N TYR A 164 4.98 11.13 -6.11
CA TYR A 164 5.07 10.77 -7.52
C TYR A 164 6.44 10.17 -7.79
N LEU A 165 6.46 8.91 -8.24
CA LEU A 165 7.65 8.27 -8.78
C LEU A 165 7.52 8.23 -10.31
N ASP A 166 8.26 9.09 -11.01
CA ASP A 166 8.37 9.03 -12.47
C ASP A 166 9.24 7.82 -12.83
N VAL A 167 8.60 6.78 -13.37
CA VAL A 167 9.23 5.48 -13.57
C VAL A 167 10.35 5.55 -14.60
N GLU A 168 10.16 6.30 -15.68
CA GLU A 168 11.14 6.39 -16.76
C GLU A 168 12.28 7.34 -16.39
N LYS A 169 11.98 8.51 -15.83
CA LYS A 169 13.01 9.49 -15.45
C LYS A 169 13.75 9.14 -14.17
N GLN A 170 13.23 8.19 -13.38
CA GLN A 170 13.75 7.84 -12.07
C GLN A 170 13.80 9.06 -11.13
N THR A 171 12.72 9.84 -11.10
CA THR A 171 12.63 11.02 -10.23
C THR A 171 11.48 10.88 -9.25
N TYR A 172 11.67 11.45 -8.06
CA TYR A 172 10.67 11.54 -7.03
C TYR A 172 10.26 13.00 -6.80
N THR A 173 8.96 13.28 -6.82
CA THR A 173 8.39 14.55 -6.39
C THR A 173 7.22 14.32 -5.45
N LYS A 174 6.77 15.37 -4.79
CA LYS A 174 5.61 15.36 -3.90
C LYS A 174 4.84 16.67 -4.00
N ASN A 175 3.57 16.67 -3.57
CA ASN A 175 2.82 17.91 -3.45
C ASN A 175 3.40 18.83 -2.37
N SER A 176 3.16 20.13 -2.51
CA SER A 176 3.52 21.14 -1.51
C SER A 176 2.25 21.56 -0.78
N VAL A 177 2.07 21.06 0.44
CA VAL A 177 0.95 21.43 1.31
C VAL A 177 1.25 22.78 1.95
N THR A 178 0.47 23.79 1.58
CA THR A 178 0.60 25.18 2.06
C THR A 178 -0.79 25.77 2.29
N LYS A 179 -0.89 26.93 2.94
CA LYS A 179 -2.17 27.62 3.11
C LYS A 179 -2.92 27.86 1.79
N ASP A 180 -2.20 28.17 0.72
CA ASP A 180 -2.79 28.48 -0.59
C ASP A 180 -3.10 27.22 -1.40
N THR A 181 -2.38 26.13 -1.14
CA THR A 181 -2.58 24.81 -1.76
C THR A 181 -2.64 23.74 -0.66
N PRO A 182 -3.72 23.69 0.13
CA PRO A 182 -3.72 22.88 1.34
C PRO A 182 -3.97 21.40 1.07
N PHE A 183 -4.57 21.03 -0.07
CA PHE A 183 -4.96 19.64 -0.36
C PHE A 183 -5.80 19.03 0.79
N LEU A 184 -6.74 19.79 1.34
CA LEU A 184 -7.49 19.37 2.53
C LEU A 184 -8.18 18.03 2.30
N ALA A 185 -7.88 17.10 3.19
CA ALA A 185 -8.63 15.86 3.38
C ALA A 185 -9.67 16.04 4.51
N GLU A 186 -9.51 17.09 5.33
CA GLU A 186 -10.46 17.54 6.35
C GLU A 186 -11.76 18.03 5.72
N ASN A 187 -12.90 17.59 6.27
CA ASN A 187 -14.24 17.95 5.79
C ASN A 187 -14.44 17.74 4.28
N PHE A 188 -13.73 16.76 3.69
CA PHE A 188 -13.74 16.50 2.25
C PHE A 188 -15.11 16.03 1.74
N LEU A 189 -15.89 15.39 2.61
CA LEU A 189 -17.25 14.91 2.33
C LEU A 189 -18.34 15.87 2.85
N GLU A 190 -17.97 17.08 3.27
CA GLU A 190 -18.88 18.11 3.80
C GLU A 190 -19.66 17.70 5.07
N ASN A 191 -19.17 16.70 5.81
CA ASN A 191 -19.77 16.18 7.04
C ASN A 191 -18.84 16.33 8.28
N GLY A 192 -17.76 17.07 8.14
CA GLY A 192 -16.73 17.30 9.15
C GLY A 192 -15.69 16.19 9.29
N GLU A 193 -15.93 14.99 8.73
CA GLU A 193 -14.95 13.91 8.78
C GLU A 193 -13.78 14.18 7.84
N TYR A 194 -12.59 13.76 8.25
CA TYR A 194 -11.46 13.69 7.33
C TYR A 194 -11.46 12.35 6.60
N VAL A 195 -10.86 12.32 5.42
CA VAL A 195 -10.77 11.11 4.62
C VAL A 195 -9.34 10.68 4.37
N THR A 196 -9.16 9.40 4.03
CA THR A 196 -7.97 8.94 3.31
C THR A 196 -8.38 8.29 1.99
N LEU A 197 -7.51 8.33 0.99
CA LEU A 197 -7.79 7.70 -0.30
C LEU A 197 -7.41 6.22 -0.28
N ALA A 198 -8.18 5.41 -1.01
CA ALA A 198 -7.87 4.03 -1.31
C ALA A 198 -7.93 3.79 -2.83
N GLY A 199 -6.82 3.33 -3.40
CA GLY A 199 -6.67 3.15 -4.84
C GLY A 199 -6.45 4.46 -5.61
N ILE A 200 -5.79 4.33 -6.76
CA ILE A 200 -5.59 5.41 -7.73
C ILE A 200 -5.79 4.77 -9.10
N GLU A 201 -7.01 4.86 -9.61
CA GLU A 201 -7.40 4.26 -10.88
C GLU A 201 -7.51 5.34 -11.96
N GLN A 202 -6.63 5.26 -12.96
CA GLN A 202 -6.65 6.20 -14.08
C GLN A 202 -7.76 5.85 -15.08
N VAL A 203 -8.58 6.83 -15.44
CA VAL A 203 -9.59 6.73 -16.51
C VAL A 203 -9.43 7.93 -17.45
N GLY A 204 -8.76 7.69 -18.58
CA GLY A 204 -8.32 8.79 -19.45
C GLY A 204 -7.37 9.73 -18.70
N SER A 205 -7.71 11.02 -18.62
CA SER A 205 -6.95 11.95 -17.79
C SER A 205 -7.36 11.95 -16.32
N LYS A 206 -8.49 11.32 -15.94
CA LYS A 206 -9.03 11.44 -14.58
C LYS A 206 -8.47 10.36 -13.66
N VAL A 207 -8.58 10.62 -12.36
CA VAL A 207 -8.25 9.64 -11.31
C VAL A 207 -9.50 9.35 -10.49
N TYR A 208 -9.83 8.08 -10.34
CA TYR A 208 -10.87 7.59 -9.46
C TYR A 208 -10.22 6.98 -8.22
N ALA A 209 -10.59 7.47 -7.04
CA ALA A 209 -10.10 6.96 -5.77
C ALA A 209 -11.24 6.88 -4.76
N ALA A 210 -11.31 5.81 -3.98
CA ALA A 210 -12.29 5.74 -2.89
C ALA A 210 -11.89 6.70 -1.77
N ALA A 211 -12.80 7.58 -1.38
CA ALA A 211 -12.61 8.49 -0.25
C ALA A 211 -13.15 7.81 1.02
N ILE A 212 -12.24 7.33 1.86
CA ILE A 212 -12.57 6.53 3.04
C ILE A 212 -12.70 7.46 4.25
N PRO A 213 -13.90 7.64 4.82
CA PRO A 213 -14.08 8.46 6.00
C PRO A 213 -13.41 7.83 7.22
N MET A 214 -12.68 8.67 7.96
CA MET A 214 -11.83 8.23 9.07
C MET A 214 -12.40 8.58 10.44
N GLY A 215 -13.52 9.29 10.49
CA GLY A 215 -14.06 9.95 11.67
C GLY A 215 -13.67 11.43 11.72
N LEU A 216 -13.85 12.06 12.88
CA LEU A 216 -13.52 13.46 13.09
C LEU A 216 -12.12 13.58 13.71
N SER A 217 -11.24 14.33 13.05
CA SER A 217 -9.99 14.79 13.65
C SER A 217 -10.29 15.75 14.81
N GLN A 218 -9.29 16.17 15.59
CA GLN A 218 -9.49 17.22 16.61
C GLN A 218 -10.07 18.51 15.99
N TYR A 219 -9.61 18.85 14.77
CA TYR A 219 -10.09 20.01 14.01
C TYR A 219 -11.56 19.90 13.64
N GLY A 220 -12.01 18.76 13.15
CA GLY A 220 -13.43 18.53 12.81
C GLY A 220 -14.30 18.39 14.06
N CYS A 221 -13.85 17.60 15.04
CA CYS A 221 -14.64 17.19 16.19
C CYS A 221 -14.99 18.37 17.10
N MET A 222 -14.08 19.33 17.27
CA MET A 222 -14.25 20.43 18.21
C MET A 222 -14.91 21.68 17.61
N GLN A 223 -15.37 21.63 16.36
CA GLN A 223 -16.20 22.69 15.81
C GLN A 223 -17.57 22.71 16.51
N LYS A 224 -18.02 23.92 16.85
CA LYS A 224 -19.28 24.16 17.56
C LYS A 224 -20.22 25.04 16.73
N ASN A 225 -21.52 24.81 16.88
CA ASN A 225 -22.55 25.77 16.49
C ASN A 225 -22.59 26.93 17.50
N GLU A 226 -23.35 27.99 17.19
CA GLU A 226 -23.50 29.16 18.08
C GLU A 226 -24.10 28.81 19.45
N ASP A 227 -24.90 27.74 19.52
CA ASP A 227 -25.52 27.25 20.76
C ASP A 227 -24.59 26.35 21.60
N GLY A 228 -23.34 26.13 21.16
CA GLY A 228 -22.35 25.29 21.84
C GLY A 228 -22.46 23.79 21.57
N SER A 229 -23.46 23.36 20.79
CA SER A 229 -23.55 21.97 20.31
C SER A 229 -22.41 21.65 19.34
N TYR A 230 -21.98 20.39 19.29
CA TYR A 230 -21.00 19.95 18.31
C TYR A 230 -21.57 20.08 16.90
N LYS A 231 -20.80 20.68 16.00
CA LYS A 231 -21.24 20.95 14.63
C LYS A 231 -21.35 19.67 13.80
N TRP A 232 -20.40 18.74 13.98
CA TRP A 232 -20.22 17.58 13.10
C TRP A 232 -20.38 16.22 13.80
N VAL A 233 -20.53 16.22 15.14
CA VAL A 233 -20.81 14.99 15.89
C VAL A 233 -22.30 14.70 15.78
N LEU A 234 -22.67 13.52 15.29
CA LEU A 234 -24.07 13.11 15.21
C LEU A 234 -24.66 13.02 16.62
N SER A 235 -25.94 13.37 16.74
CA SER A 235 -26.64 13.25 18.02
C SER A 235 -26.60 11.82 18.53
N GLY A 236 -26.16 11.65 19.77
CA GLY A 236 -25.97 10.35 20.38
C GLY A 236 -24.60 9.72 20.10
N ASN A 237 -23.65 10.43 19.48
CA ASN A 237 -22.25 10.02 19.34
C ASN A 237 -21.29 10.83 20.23
N GLU A 238 -21.80 11.72 21.08
CA GLU A 238 -20.97 12.61 21.90
C GLU A 238 -20.06 11.84 22.88
N ASP A 239 -20.49 10.66 23.32
CA ASP A 239 -19.70 9.75 24.16
C ASP A 239 -18.57 9.02 23.41
N LEU A 240 -18.55 9.08 22.07
CA LEU A 240 -17.47 8.50 21.26
C LEU A 240 -16.23 9.40 21.18
N ILE A 241 -16.38 10.68 21.54
CA ILE A 241 -15.29 11.66 21.58
C ILE A 241 -14.27 11.23 22.63
N LYS A 242 -13.00 11.19 22.23
CA LYS A 242 -11.91 10.75 23.10
C LYS A 242 -11.60 11.80 24.16
N THR A 243 -11.64 11.42 25.43
CA THR A 243 -11.34 12.32 26.55
C THR A 243 -9.86 12.41 26.88
N GLU A 244 -9.05 11.50 26.34
CA GLU A 244 -7.60 11.41 26.47
C GLU A 244 -6.99 10.78 25.22
N SER A 245 -5.70 11.02 24.97
CA SER A 245 -4.96 10.33 23.90
C SER A 245 -4.65 8.88 24.29
N GLY A 246 -4.64 7.96 23.32
CA GLY A 246 -4.46 6.55 23.61
C GLY A 246 -4.32 5.67 22.37
N GLY A 247 -4.46 4.36 22.57
CA GLY A 247 -4.27 3.37 21.51
C GLY A 247 -2.79 3.11 21.17
N GLN A 248 -2.56 2.26 20.16
CA GLN A 248 -1.23 1.89 19.66
C GLN A 248 -1.29 1.61 18.16
N GLY A 249 -0.18 1.85 17.46
CA GLY A 249 -0.06 1.56 16.03
C GLY A 249 -1.14 2.25 15.18
N SER A 250 -1.82 1.50 14.31
CA SER A 250 -2.86 2.05 13.41
C SER A 250 -4.18 2.43 14.09
N GLY A 251 -4.30 2.18 15.39
CA GLY A 251 -5.48 2.55 16.19
C GLY A 251 -5.19 3.63 17.23
N ALA A 252 -4.02 4.28 17.18
CA ALA A 252 -3.73 5.42 18.03
C ALA A 252 -4.70 6.59 17.76
N TYR A 253 -5.04 7.33 18.81
CA TYR A 253 -5.89 8.52 18.76
C TYR A 253 -5.40 9.59 19.73
N GLU A 254 -5.80 10.81 19.45
CA GLU A 254 -5.63 11.94 20.33
C GLU A 254 -6.91 12.28 21.11
N LYS A 255 -6.74 12.96 22.24
CA LYS A 255 -7.85 13.63 22.93
C LYS A 255 -8.60 14.54 21.96
N ASP A 256 -9.91 14.62 22.11
CA ASP A 256 -10.83 15.43 21.29
C ASP A 256 -11.02 14.92 19.85
N GLU A 257 -10.57 13.71 19.51
CA GLU A 257 -10.95 13.03 18.27
C GLU A 257 -12.23 12.20 18.41
N LEU A 258 -12.91 11.93 17.30
CA LEU A 258 -13.90 10.86 17.18
C LEU A 258 -13.39 9.87 16.14
N GLN A 259 -12.77 8.78 16.59
CA GLN A 259 -12.24 7.75 15.69
C GLN A 259 -13.37 7.00 14.98
N TRP A 260 -13.14 6.71 13.69
CA TRP A 260 -14.01 5.98 12.77
C TRP A 260 -15.23 6.74 12.31
N THR A 261 -15.67 6.39 11.09
CA THR A 261 -16.79 7.08 10.45
C THR A 261 -18.09 6.91 11.23
N GLN A 262 -18.85 7.99 11.25
CA GLN A 262 -20.23 8.03 11.72
C GLN A 262 -21.23 7.62 10.62
N TYR A 263 -20.77 7.43 9.37
CA TYR A 263 -21.56 7.11 8.19
C TYR A 263 -21.12 5.77 7.56
N PRO A 264 -21.19 4.64 8.29
CA PRO A 264 -20.63 3.38 7.81
C PRO A 264 -21.42 2.75 6.64
N ASN A 265 -22.60 3.26 6.31
CA ASN A 265 -23.45 2.74 5.22
C ASN A 265 -23.32 3.54 3.92
N GLU A 266 -22.23 4.31 3.76
CA GLU A 266 -21.99 5.11 2.57
C GLU A 266 -20.64 4.75 1.93
N CYS A 267 -20.58 4.84 0.61
CA CYS A 267 -19.37 4.71 -0.18
C CYS A 267 -19.20 5.95 -1.05
N HIS A 268 -18.01 6.55 -0.98
CA HIS A 268 -17.66 7.76 -1.70
C HIS A 268 -16.50 7.51 -2.65
N ILE A 269 -16.61 8.02 -3.87
CA ILE A 269 -15.55 7.99 -4.87
C ILE A 269 -15.24 9.44 -5.26
N ALA A 270 -13.98 9.83 -5.07
CA ALA A 270 -13.44 11.07 -5.55
C ALA A 270 -12.96 10.89 -7.00
N ILE A 271 -13.46 11.73 -7.89
CA ILE A 271 -13.06 11.82 -9.30
C ILE A 271 -12.24 13.08 -9.45
N PHE A 272 -10.92 12.93 -9.56
CA PHE A 272 -9.99 14.03 -9.77
C PHE A 272 -9.75 14.27 -11.26
N GLY A 273 -9.48 15.53 -11.62
CA GLY A 273 -9.27 15.92 -13.01
C GLY A 273 -8.00 15.32 -13.66
N ASP A 274 -6.95 15.12 -12.86
CA ASP A 274 -5.65 14.57 -13.24
C ASP A 274 -4.83 14.10 -12.04
N GLN A 275 -3.60 13.64 -12.29
CA GLN A 275 -2.65 13.19 -11.27
C GLN A 275 -2.34 14.23 -10.18
N THR A 276 -2.57 15.53 -10.41
CA THR A 276 -2.27 16.55 -9.40
C THR A 276 -3.21 16.50 -8.20
N LEU A 277 -4.39 15.88 -8.36
CA LEU A 277 -5.46 15.81 -7.37
C LEU A 277 -5.95 17.19 -6.85
N ASN A 278 -5.71 18.27 -7.60
CA ASN A 278 -6.06 19.64 -7.19
C ASN A 278 -7.56 19.97 -7.29
N SER A 279 -8.31 19.23 -8.12
CA SER A 279 -9.74 19.41 -8.31
C SER A 279 -10.44 18.07 -8.25
N HIS A 280 -11.64 18.03 -7.68
CA HIS A 280 -12.38 16.79 -7.52
C HIS A 280 -13.89 17.02 -7.61
N LYS A 281 -14.59 15.94 -7.96
CA LYS A 281 -16.02 15.72 -7.73
C LYS A 281 -16.14 14.50 -6.82
N VAL A 282 -17.00 14.54 -5.81
CA VAL A 282 -17.36 13.34 -5.03
C VAL A 282 -18.69 12.81 -5.53
N ILE A 283 -18.75 11.50 -5.77
CA ILE A 283 -20.00 10.77 -5.97
C ILE A 283 -20.19 9.77 -4.83
N THR A 284 -21.45 9.56 -4.45
CA THR A 284 -21.82 8.77 -3.28
C THR A 284 -22.88 7.72 -3.62
N THR A 285 -22.83 6.58 -2.95
CA THR A 285 -23.90 5.59 -2.94
C THR A 285 -24.06 4.99 -1.54
N ASP A 286 -25.29 4.60 -1.21
CA ASP A 286 -25.71 3.92 0.02
C ASP A 286 -25.92 2.40 -0.17
N LYS A 287 -25.59 1.87 -1.36
CA LYS A 287 -25.77 0.44 -1.68
C LYS A 287 -24.68 -0.46 -1.08
N ILE A 288 -23.53 0.12 -0.77
CA ILE A 288 -22.36 -0.56 -0.19
C ILE A 288 -21.70 0.35 0.86
N SER A 289 -20.99 -0.24 1.82
CA SER A 289 -20.07 0.48 2.72
C SER A 289 -18.86 1.00 1.93
N TYR A 290 -18.02 1.84 2.55
CA TYR A 290 -16.78 2.32 1.93
C TYR A 290 -15.93 1.21 1.25
N ALA A 291 -15.32 1.57 0.12
CA ALA A 291 -14.62 0.64 -0.75
C ALA A 291 -13.14 0.49 -0.38
N ALA A 292 -12.87 -0.12 0.78
CA ALA A 292 -11.51 -0.46 1.19
C ALA A 292 -11.46 -1.70 2.07
N GLY A 293 -10.62 -2.66 1.67
CA GLY A 293 -10.09 -3.67 2.57
C GLY A 293 -8.85 -3.14 3.27
N ARG A 294 -8.61 -3.59 4.50
CA ARG A 294 -7.54 -3.04 5.34
C ARG A 294 -6.67 -4.10 5.99
N ASN A 295 -5.39 -3.79 6.12
CA ASN A 295 -4.46 -4.46 7.02
C ASN A 295 -3.64 -3.39 7.72
N ARG A 296 -3.85 -3.19 9.01
CA ARG A 296 -3.26 -2.07 9.77
C ARG A 296 -3.61 -0.72 9.10
N SER A 297 -2.61 0.10 8.76
CA SER A 297 -2.80 1.41 8.12
C SER A 297 -2.95 1.35 6.60
N GLN A 298 -3.00 0.16 6.00
CA GLN A 298 -3.09 -0.02 4.55
C GLN A 298 -4.55 -0.01 4.10
N TYR A 299 -4.83 0.72 3.01
CA TYR A 299 -6.13 0.80 2.37
C TYR A 299 -5.99 0.32 0.93
N TYR A 300 -6.52 -0.87 0.67
CA TYR A 300 -6.38 -1.53 -0.62
C TYR A 300 -7.31 -0.92 -1.66
N GLN A 301 -6.79 -0.80 -2.89
CA GLN A 301 -7.58 -0.42 -4.05
C GLN A 301 -8.73 -1.41 -4.24
N MET A 302 -9.92 -0.86 -4.46
CA MET A 302 -11.15 -1.62 -4.67
C MET A 302 -11.98 -1.04 -5.82
N ASN A 303 -11.41 -0.14 -6.61
CA ASN A 303 -12.04 0.42 -7.78
C ASN A 303 -11.16 0.12 -9.00
N TRP A 304 -11.77 -0.46 -10.04
CA TRP A 304 -11.06 -0.96 -11.21
C TRP A 304 -11.82 -0.60 -12.48
N LEU A 305 -11.15 0.02 -13.45
CA LEU A 305 -11.68 0.19 -14.79
C LEU A 305 -11.70 -1.18 -15.48
N ALA A 306 -12.86 -1.56 -16.00
CA ALA A 306 -13.03 -2.79 -16.78
C ALA A 306 -13.14 -2.47 -18.29
N ASP A 307 -12.98 -3.51 -19.12
CA ASP A 307 -13.05 -3.40 -20.58
C ASP A 307 -14.39 -2.87 -21.12
N ASP A 308 -15.47 -2.99 -20.35
CA ASP A 308 -16.78 -2.44 -20.70
C ASP A 308 -16.87 -0.91 -20.50
N GLY A 309 -15.81 -0.29 -19.98
CA GLY A 309 -15.69 1.14 -19.74
C GLY A 309 -16.30 1.62 -18.43
N TYR A 310 -16.79 0.72 -17.57
CA TYR A 310 -17.24 1.05 -16.22
C TYR A 310 -16.11 0.91 -15.21
N VAL A 311 -16.15 1.71 -14.14
CA VAL A 311 -15.31 1.46 -12.95
C VAL A 311 -16.14 0.67 -11.96
N TYR A 312 -15.72 -0.57 -11.67
CA TYR A 312 -16.35 -1.41 -10.66
C TYR A 312 -15.77 -1.10 -9.28
N VAL A 313 -16.64 -0.88 -8.29
CA VAL A 313 -16.27 -0.46 -6.93
C VAL A 313 -16.73 -1.50 -5.92
N PHE A 314 -15.78 -2.10 -5.22
CA PHE A 314 -15.99 -3.24 -4.33
C PHE A 314 -15.90 -2.82 -2.87
N SER A 315 -16.90 -3.17 -2.06
CA SER A 315 -16.81 -3.05 -0.61
C SER A 315 -16.72 -4.43 0.03
N PRO A 316 -15.71 -4.69 0.86
CA PRO A 316 -15.67 -5.87 1.71
C PRO A 316 -16.54 -5.71 2.98
N SER A 317 -17.26 -4.59 3.12
CA SER A 317 -17.98 -4.24 4.34
C SER A 317 -17.10 -4.29 5.60
N TYR A 318 -15.87 -3.77 5.49
CA TYR A 318 -14.91 -3.78 6.60
C TYR A 318 -15.45 -3.09 7.86
N ALA A 319 -16.33 -2.09 7.73
CA ALA A 319 -16.95 -1.43 8.87
C ALA A 319 -17.71 -2.39 9.81
N LYS A 320 -18.11 -3.59 9.36
CA LYS A 320 -18.68 -4.63 10.24
C LYS A 320 -17.73 -5.01 11.39
N THR A 321 -16.43 -4.78 11.24
CA THR A 321 -15.43 -5.09 12.27
C THR A 321 -15.26 -3.97 13.31
N MET A 322 -15.98 -2.85 13.20
CA MET A 322 -15.91 -1.78 14.20
C MET A 322 -16.48 -2.28 15.53
N SER A 323 -15.93 -1.80 16.65
CA SER A 323 -16.37 -2.24 17.98
C SER A 323 -17.71 -1.63 18.41
N ASP A 324 -17.95 -0.36 18.05
CA ASP A 324 -19.20 0.32 18.37
C ASP A 324 -20.24 0.10 17.27
N SER A 325 -21.44 -0.32 17.65
CA SER A 325 -22.54 -0.58 16.72
C SER A 325 -22.95 0.62 15.87
N ARG A 326 -22.74 1.85 16.35
CA ARG A 326 -23.06 3.09 15.60
C ARG A 326 -22.10 3.31 14.42
N GLN A 327 -20.95 2.64 14.44
CA GLN A 327 -19.91 2.71 13.42
C GLN A 327 -19.83 1.42 12.59
N GLN A 328 -20.71 0.45 12.85
CA GLN A 328 -20.82 -0.77 12.07
C GLN A 328 -21.72 -0.56 10.84
N THR A 329 -21.27 -1.03 9.68
CA THR A 329 -22.15 -1.10 8.52
C THR A 329 -23.10 -2.29 8.64
N THR A 330 -24.32 -2.10 8.16
CA THR A 330 -25.29 -3.19 8.00
C THR A 330 -25.31 -3.75 6.58
N LEU A 331 -24.60 -3.11 5.65
CA LEU A 331 -24.58 -3.48 4.24
C LEU A 331 -23.66 -4.69 4.00
N PRO A 332 -24.07 -5.67 3.17
CA PRO A 332 -23.25 -6.83 2.85
C PRO A 332 -22.10 -6.46 1.91
N ALA A 333 -21.04 -7.27 1.92
CA ALA A 333 -19.95 -7.11 0.98
C ALA A 333 -20.48 -7.27 -0.45
N GLY A 334 -20.12 -6.34 -1.32
CA GLY A 334 -20.75 -6.23 -2.63
C GLY A 334 -20.02 -5.31 -3.58
N VAL A 335 -20.56 -5.19 -4.79
CA VAL A 335 -20.00 -4.38 -5.86
C VAL A 335 -21.08 -3.52 -6.51
N VAL A 336 -20.73 -2.27 -6.74
CA VAL A 336 -21.45 -1.32 -7.60
C VAL A 336 -20.55 -0.95 -8.78
N ARG A 337 -21.04 -0.14 -9.72
CA ARG A 337 -20.20 0.38 -10.81
C ARG A 337 -20.53 1.83 -11.12
N ILE A 338 -19.56 2.52 -11.70
CA ILE A 338 -19.66 3.92 -12.12
C ILE A 338 -19.65 3.97 -13.65
N ASP A 339 -20.63 4.65 -14.22
CA ASP A 339 -20.59 5.03 -15.64
C ASP A 339 -19.57 6.15 -15.81
N THR A 340 -18.46 5.86 -16.47
CA THR A 340 -17.34 6.80 -16.62
C THR A 340 -17.64 7.97 -17.57
N LYS A 341 -18.71 7.88 -18.38
CA LYS A 341 -19.15 8.97 -19.26
C LYS A 341 -20.06 9.93 -18.52
N ALA A 342 -20.93 9.41 -17.66
CA ALA A 342 -21.81 10.22 -16.83
C ALA A 342 -21.13 10.72 -15.55
N GLU A 343 -20.08 10.03 -15.10
CA GLU A 343 -19.42 10.23 -13.81
C GLU A 343 -20.40 10.06 -12.64
N GLU A 344 -21.24 9.03 -12.72
CA GLU A 344 -22.28 8.71 -11.75
C GLU A 344 -22.34 7.21 -11.50
N PHE A 345 -22.75 6.80 -10.30
CA PHE A 345 -23.03 5.40 -10.03
C PHE A 345 -24.20 4.91 -10.89
N ASP A 346 -24.06 3.72 -11.47
CA ASP A 346 -25.15 3.06 -12.17
C ASP A 346 -26.24 2.63 -11.16
N ALA A 347 -27.34 3.37 -11.15
CA ALA A 347 -28.47 3.13 -10.27
C ALA A 347 -29.11 1.73 -10.47
N ALA A 348 -28.95 1.10 -11.64
CA ALA A 348 -29.49 -0.23 -11.91
C ALA A 348 -28.54 -1.37 -11.51
N TYR A 349 -27.26 -1.09 -11.23
CA TYR A 349 -26.27 -2.10 -10.91
C TYR A 349 -26.03 -2.23 -9.41
N TYR A 350 -26.04 -3.47 -8.94
CA TYR A 350 -25.59 -3.89 -7.62
C TYR A 350 -25.46 -5.41 -7.61
N TYR A 351 -24.39 -5.93 -7.00
CA TYR A 351 -24.22 -7.35 -6.82
C TYR A 351 -23.73 -7.66 -5.40
N ASN A 352 -24.55 -8.42 -4.65
CA ASN A 352 -24.24 -8.86 -3.30
C ASN A 352 -23.28 -10.06 -3.35
N LEU A 353 -21.98 -9.80 -3.17
CA LEU A 353 -20.94 -10.82 -3.22
C LEU A 353 -20.97 -11.71 -1.98
N GLU A 354 -21.29 -11.14 -0.81
CA GLU A 354 -21.37 -11.88 0.45
C GLU A 354 -22.41 -13.00 0.38
N GLU A 355 -23.59 -12.71 -0.16
CA GLU A 355 -24.64 -13.71 -0.38
C GLU A 355 -24.16 -14.84 -1.29
N LYS A 356 -23.49 -14.50 -2.41
CA LYS A 356 -22.97 -15.48 -3.37
C LYS A 356 -21.79 -16.29 -2.84
N ALA A 357 -21.11 -15.77 -1.83
CA ALA A 357 -20.03 -16.42 -1.12
C ALA A 357 -20.49 -17.09 0.19
N ASN A 358 -21.78 -17.39 0.35
CA ASN A 358 -22.36 -18.04 1.54
C ASN A 358 -22.03 -17.31 2.86
N GLY A 359 -22.08 -15.99 2.85
CA GLY A 359 -21.81 -15.14 4.01
C GLY A 359 -20.33 -14.74 4.16
N ALA A 360 -19.43 -15.21 3.30
CA ALA A 360 -18.03 -14.82 3.35
C ALA A 360 -17.78 -13.44 2.71
N SER A 361 -16.90 -12.65 3.32
CA SER A 361 -16.36 -11.41 2.74
C SER A 361 -14.98 -11.65 2.10
N PHE A 362 -14.36 -10.60 1.59
CA PHE A 362 -13.05 -10.59 0.94
C PHE A 362 -12.17 -9.48 1.53
N LEU A 363 -10.86 -9.52 1.25
CA LEU A 363 -9.90 -8.51 1.73
C LEU A 363 -9.38 -7.60 0.62
N ARG A 364 -9.26 -8.12 -0.60
CA ARG A 364 -8.66 -7.44 -1.76
C ARG A 364 -9.33 -7.91 -3.05
N THR A 365 -9.24 -7.08 -4.08
CA THR A 365 -9.66 -7.39 -5.44
C THR A 365 -8.55 -7.01 -6.41
N TRP A 366 -8.55 -7.61 -7.60
CA TRP A 366 -7.65 -7.29 -8.69
C TRP A 366 -8.44 -7.32 -9.99
N TYR A 367 -8.12 -6.40 -10.89
CA TYR A 367 -8.52 -6.52 -12.28
C TYR A 367 -7.68 -7.61 -12.97
N ILE A 368 -8.34 -8.46 -13.75
CA ILE A 368 -7.70 -9.45 -14.61
C ILE A 368 -8.26 -9.22 -16.02
N SER A 369 -7.37 -8.82 -16.93
CA SER A 369 -7.67 -8.66 -18.36
C SER A 369 -7.69 -9.98 -19.10
#